data_AF-A0A7J3QFE0-F1
#
_entry.id   AF-A0A7J3QFE0-F1
#
_cell.length_a   1.000
_cell.length_b   1.000
_cell.length_c   1.000
_cell.angle_alpha   90.00
_cell.angle_beta   90.00
_cell.angle_gamma   90.00
#
_symmetry.space_group_name_H-M   'P 1'
#
loop_
_entity.id
_entity.type
_entity.pdbx_description
1 polymer ?
#
loop_
_entity_poly.entity_id
_entity_poly.type
_entity_poly.pdbx_seq_one_letter_code
_entity_poly.pdbx_strand_id
1 'polypeptide(L)'
;INYPELSQVKWQGSDGTYGTGKLVEDPQLAEFTIKTEFWNTMSAPGESPLRDSFRNRLMSKIGYEPIPYAYFTYDIVWAVALTINNIGVYDGAAIKNAIPSTLRNFIGVSGYIVLDENGDRASTDYTIATVVKENGKYVWKDIGGYIGGKLILSITP
;
A
#
# COMPACT_ATOMS: atom_id res chain seq x y z
N ILE A 1 -29.52 4.70 -7.35
CA ILE A 1 -29.15 4.97 -5.94
C ILE A 1 -30.42 5.29 -5.16
N ASN A 2 -30.76 4.49 -4.15
CA ASN A 2 -32.01 4.61 -3.40
C ASN A 2 -31.99 5.71 -2.31
N TYR A 3 -30.82 6.32 -2.09
CA TYR A 3 -30.58 7.36 -1.10
C TYR A 3 -29.81 8.52 -1.76
N PRO A 4 -30.49 9.47 -2.41
CA PRO A 4 -29.83 10.54 -3.17
C PRO A 4 -28.93 11.43 -2.31
N GLU A 5 -29.21 11.54 -1.01
CA GLU A 5 -28.47 12.33 -0.02
C GLU A 5 -27.03 11.83 0.13
N LEU A 6 -26.80 10.52 -0.01
CA LEU A 6 -25.46 9.93 0.07
C LEU A 6 -24.54 10.43 -1.05
N SER A 7 -25.11 10.89 -2.17
CA SER A 7 -24.36 11.43 -3.30
C SER A 7 -24.05 12.93 -3.19
N GLN A 8 -24.42 13.55 -2.06
CA GLN A 8 -24.22 14.99 -1.80
C GLN A 8 -23.08 15.28 -0.81
N VAL A 9 -22.48 14.24 -0.25
CA VAL A 9 -21.39 14.35 0.74
C VAL A 9 -20.13 13.69 0.22
N LYS A 10 -18.97 14.12 0.73
CA LYS A 10 -17.71 13.45 0.47
C LYS A 10 -17.64 12.13 1.22
N TRP A 11 -17.01 11.12 0.61
CA TRP A 11 -16.78 9.82 1.24
C TRP A 11 -15.28 9.61 1.45
N GLN A 12 -14.93 8.92 2.54
CA GLN A 12 -13.57 8.54 2.84
C GLN A 12 -13.51 7.03 2.99
N GLY A 13 -12.56 6.42 2.28
CA GLY A 13 -12.29 5.00 2.30
C GLY A 13 -10.99 4.68 3.02
N SER A 14 -10.58 3.43 2.89
CA SER A 14 -9.40 2.85 3.54
C SER A 14 -8.64 1.96 2.56
N ASP A 15 -7.62 1.29 3.07
CA ASP A 15 -6.87 0.26 2.35
C ASP A 15 -7.76 -0.92 1.97
N GLY A 16 -8.80 -1.22 2.76
CA GLY A 16 -9.80 -2.26 2.47
C GLY A 16 -10.72 -1.96 1.29
N THR A 17 -10.85 -0.69 0.88
CA THR A 17 -11.64 -0.28 -0.29
C THR A 17 -10.78 0.11 -1.49
N TYR A 18 -9.51 0.47 -1.26
CA TYR A 18 -8.53 0.76 -2.29
C TYR A 18 -8.42 -0.39 -3.31
N GLY A 19 -8.43 -0.06 -4.59
CA GLY A 19 -8.22 -1.04 -5.68
C GLY A 19 -9.36 -2.05 -5.87
N THR A 20 -10.49 -1.90 -5.18
CA THR A 20 -11.62 -2.84 -5.31
C THR A 20 -12.20 -2.80 -6.72
N GLY A 21 -12.26 -3.95 -7.39
CA GLY A 21 -12.75 -4.09 -8.77
C GLY A 21 -14.19 -3.60 -8.97
N LYS A 22 -15.09 -3.86 -8.00
CA LYS A 22 -16.49 -3.43 -8.07
C LYS A 22 -16.67 -1.93 -8.30
N LEU A 23 -15.74 -1.10 -7.80
CA LEU A 23 -15.81 0.36 -7.95
C LEU A 23 -15.45 0.85 -9.36
N VAL A 24 -14.85 0.00 -10.19
CA VAL A 24 -14.54 0.30 -11.60
C VAL A 24 -15.34 -0.54 -12.59
N GLU A 25 -15.83 -1.71 -12.17
CA GLU A 25 -16.62 -2.64 -12.99
C GLU A 25 -18.09 -2.23 -13.11
N ASP A 26 -18.68 -1.64 -12.05
CA ASP A 26 -20.05 -1.13 -12.07
C ASP A 26 -20.05 0.38 -12.39
N PRO A 27 -20.58 0.81 -13.55
CA PRO A 27 -20.62 2.21 -13.92
C PRO A 27 -21.38 3.10 -12.92
N GLN A 28 -22.40 2.60 -12.23
CA GLN A 28 -23.12 3.41 -11.23
C GLN A 28 -22.28 3.65 -9.98
N LEU A 29 -21.52 2.65 -9.53
CA LEU A 29 -20.61 2.80 -8.41
C LEU A 29 -19.41 3.66 -8.77
N ALA A 30 -18.88 3.54 -9.99
CA ALA A 30 -17.79 4.37 -10.48
C ALA A 30 -18.18 5.85 -10.52
N GLU A 31 -19.33 6.17 -11.13
CA GLU A 31 -19.83 7.54 -11.20
C GLU A 31 -20.18 8.10 -9.81
N PHE A 32 -20.67 7.25 -8.88
CA PHE A 32 -20.85 7.65 -7.48
C PHE A 32 -19.51 8.00 -6.82
N THR A 33 -18.50 7.12 -6.95
CA THR A 33 -17.15 7.29 -6.39
C THR A 33 -16.50 8.58 -6.86
N ILE A 34 -16.61 8.87 -8.16
CA ILE A 34 -16.14 10.12 -8.77
C ILE A 34 -16.90 11.31 -8.19
N LYS A 35 -18.24 11.27 -8.20
CA LYS A 35 -19.10 12.37 -7.75
C LYS A 35 -18.87 12.73 -6.28
N THR A 36 -18.67 11.75 -5.42
CA THR A 36 -18.52 11.96 -3.98
C THR A 36 -17.07 12.11 -3.54
N GLU A 37 -16.12 12.26 -4.46
CA GLU A 37 -14.69 12.28 -4.15
C GLU A 37 -14.30 11.16 -3.17
N PHE A 38 -14.76 9.93 -3.44
CA PHE A 38 -14.55 8.82 -2.51
C PHE A 38 -13.08 8.40 -2.53
N TRP A 39 -12.27 9.10 -1.74
CA TRP A 39 -10.82 8.93 -1.68
C TRP A 39 -10.46 7.81 -0.72
N ASN A 40 -9.47 7.02 -1.10
CA ASN A 40 -9.06 5.82 -0.39
C ASN A 40 -7.58 5.93 -0.09
N THR A 41 -7.19 5.57 1.12
CA THR A 41 -5.79 5.56 1.53
C THR A 41 -5.23 4.15 1.46
N MET A 42 -3.99 4.00 1.01
CA MET A 42 -3.25 2.74 1.08
C MET A 42 -1.84 3.04 1.58
N SER A 43 -1.27 2.17 2.42
CA SER A 43 0.11 2.34 2.85
C SER A 43 1.05 2.29 1.64
N ALA A 44 1.93 3.28 1.52
CA ALA A 44 2.88 3.40 0.43
C ALA A 44 4.21 2.71 0.81
N PRO A 45 4.66 1.71 0.04
CA PRO A 45 5.99 1.12 0.23
C PRO A 45 7.08 2.17 0.01
N GLY A 46 8.11 2.15 0.85
CA GLY A 46 9.23 3.08 0.76
C GLY A 46 10.11 2.88 -0.47
N GLU A 47 10.95 3.89 -0.76
CA GLU A 47 11.83 3.85 -1.91
C GLU A 47 12.89 2.73 -1.86
N SER A 48 13.07 1.95 -2.92
CA SER A 48 13.92 0.77 -2.95
C SER A 48 14.47 0.48 -4.35
N PRO A 49 15.78 0.22 -4.49
CA PRO A 49 16.37 -0.22 -5.75
C PRO A 49 15.89 -1.62 -6.19
N LEU A 50 15.22 -2.38 -5.32
CA LEU A 50 14.74 -3.73 -5.59
C LEU A 50 13.29 -3.75 -6.09
N ARG A 51 12.56 -2.62 -6.03
CA ARG A 51 11.11 -2.60 -6.23
C ARG A 51 10.71 -3.04 -7.63
N ASP A 52 11.25 -2.41 -8.66
CA ASP A 52 10.83 -2.67 -10.05
C ASP A 52 11.11 -4.11 -10.48
N SER A 53 12.26 -4.64 -10.08
CA SER A 53 12.61 -6.04 -10.35
C SER A 53 11.63 -7.00 -9.67
N PHE A 54 11.29 -6.76 -8.40
CA PHE A 54 10.30 -7.56 -7.68
C PHE A 54 8.90 -7.42 -8.28
N ARG A 55 8.44 -6.19 -8.54
CA ARG A 55 7.15 -5.88 -9.15
C ARG A 55 6.99 -6.62 -10.46
N ASN A 56 7.94 -6.50 -11.38
CA ASN A 56 7.89 -7.15 -12.69
C ASN A 56 7.87 -8.68 -12.56
N ARG A 57 8.67 -9.25 -11.65
CA ARG A 57 8.67 -10.70 -11.37
C ARG A 57 7.35 -11.18 -10.77
N LEU A 58 6.70 -10.40 -9.93
CA LEU A 58 5.43 -10.77 -9.32
C LEU A 58 4.29 -10.61 -10.32
N MET A 59 4.26 -9.50 -11.05
CA MET A 59 3.29 -9.23 -12.10
C MET A 59 3.30 -10.32 -13.19
N SER A 60 4.47 -10.84 -13.57
CA SER A 60 4.54 -11.96 -14.53
C SER A 60 3.93 -13.27 -14.02
N LYS A 61 3.75 -13.42 -12.70
CA LYS A 61 3.12 -14.58 -12.07
C LYS A 61 1.62 -14.39 -11.84
N ILE A 62 1.20 -13.18 -11.45
CA ILE A 62 -0.19 -12.93 -11.04
C ILE A 62 -1.03 -12.27 -12.15
N GLY A 63 -0.39 -11.65 -13.15
CA GLY A 63 -1.06 -11.05 -14.30
C GLY A 63 -1.71 -9.68 -14.05
N TYR A 64 -1.52 -9.10 -12.86
CA TYR A 64 -2.04 -7.79 -12.48
C TYR A 64 -1.06 -7.05 -11.55
N GLU A 65 -1.32 -5.77 -11.33
CA GLU A 65 -0.50 -4.91 -10.48
C GLU A 65 -0.52 -5.37 -9.01
N PRO A 66 0.64 -5.66 -8.39
CA PRO A 66 0.67 -6.00 -6.98
C PRO A 66 0.31 -4.81 -6.10
N ILE A 67 -0.60 -5.03 -5.15
CA ILE A 67 -0.89 -4.03 -4.11
C ILE A 67 0.22 -3.96 -3.05
N PRO A 68 0.35 -2.84 -2.30
CA PRO A 68 1.41 -2.64 -1.30
C PRO A 68 1.68 -3.77 -0.31
N TYR A 69 0.65 -4.49 0.13
CA TYR A 69 0.82 -5.65 1.02
C TYR A 69 1.70 -6.76 0.46
N ALA A 70 1.79 -6.91 -0.86
CA ALA A 70 2.68 -7.90 -1.47
C ALA A 70 4.16 -7.58 -1.16
N TYR A 71 4.53 -6.29 -1.18
CA TYR A 71 5.88 -5.83 -0.88
C TYR A 71 6.20 -6.00 0.60
N PHE A 72 5.28 -5.60 1.48
CA PHE A 72 5.46 -5.76 2.93
C PHE A 72 5.56 -7.21 3.35
N THR A 73 4.68 -8.08 2.84
CA THR A 73 4.69 -9.51 3.15
C THR A 73 5.98 -10.17 2.67
N TYR A 74 6.46 -9.80 1.49
CA TYR A 74 7.73 -10.31 0.97
C TYR A 74 8.91 -9.95 1.88
N ASP A 75 8.98 -8.70 2.33
CA ASP A 75 10.02 -8.23 3.24
C ASP A 75 9.94 -8.88 4.63
N ILE A 76 8.73 -9.07 5.16
CA ILE A 76 8.53 -9.75 6.45
C ILE A 76 9.11 -11.17 6.40
N VAL A 77 8.80 -11.94 5.36
CA VAL A 77 9.29 -13.31 5.22
C VAL A 77 10.81 -13.35 5.16
N TRP A 78 11.44 -12.47 4.37
CA TRP A 78 12.90 -12.41 4.29
C TRP A 78 13.56 -11.93 5.60
N ALA A 79 13.02 -10.91 6.24
CA ALA A 79 13.55 -10.40 7.50
C ALA A 79 13.50 -11.48 8.61
N VAL A 80 12.40 -12.21 8.71
CA VAL A 80 12.25 -13.32 9.67
C VAL A 80 13.20 -14.47 9.33
N ALA A 81 13.26 -14.91 8.07
CA ALA A 81 14.12 -16.01 7.64
C ALA A 81 15.62 -15.70 7.88
N LEU A 82 16.06 -14.50 7.51
CA LEU A 82 17.45 -14.05 7.75
C LEU A 82 17.73 -13.94 9.24
N THR A 83 16.76 -13.50 10.04
CA THR A 83 16.92 -13.44 11.50
C THR A 83 17.12 -14.83 12.09
N ILE A 84 16.27 -15.80 11.74
CA ILE A 84 16.39 -17.20 12.18
C ILE A 84 17.75 -17.76 11.78
N ASN A 85 18.18 -17.55 10.53
CA ASN A 85 19.48 -17.99 10.05
C ASN A 85 20.65 -17.38 10.85
N ASN A 86 20.56 -16.09 11.20
CA ASN A 86 21.60 -15.39 11.94
C ASN A 86 21.71 -15.85 13.40
N ILE A 87 20.58 -16.13 14.06
CA ILE A 87 20.58 -16.54 15.48
C ILE A 87 20.68 -18.05 15.67
N GLY A 88 20.43 -18.84 14.62
CA GLY A 88 20.51 -20.30 14.65
C GLY A 88 19.42 -20.99 15.48
N VAL A 89 18.34 -20.27 15.86
CA VAL A 89 17.25 -20.78 16.68
C VAL A 89 15.90 -20.33 16.14
N TYR A 90 14.91 -21.23 16.21
CA TYR A 90 13.51 -20.95 15.86
C TYR A 90 12.69 -20.77 17.14
N ASP A 91 12.86 -19.61 17.78
CA ASP A 91 12.14 -19.21 18.99
C ASP A 91 11.56 -17.80 18.84
N GLY A 92 10.29 -17.61 19.18
CA GLY A 92 9.58 -16.36 18.92
C GLY A 92 10.16 -15.15 19.66
N ALA A 93 10.58 -15.32 20.92
CA ALA A 93 11.16 -14.24 21.70
C ALA A 93 12.57 -13.89 21.20
N ALA A 94 13.39 -14.91 20.89
CA ALA A 94 14.71 -14.72 20.32
C ALA A 94 14.64 -14.01 18.95
N ILE A 95 13.71 -14.42 18.08
CA ILE A 95 13.49 -13.77 16.77
C ILE A 95 13.06 -12.32 16.95
N LYS A 96 12.06 -12.05 17.79
CA LYS A 96 11.57 -10.67 18.06
C LYS A 96 12.72 -9.77 18.51
N ASN A 97 13.54 -10.24 19.45
CA ASN A 97 14.66 -9.47 19.99
C ASN A 97 15.79 -9.24 18.96
N ALA A 98 15.96 -10.15 18.01
CA ALA A 98 17.03 -10.09 17.01
C ALA A 98 16.65 -9.35 15.72
N ILE A 99 15.35 -9.23 15.39
CA ILE A 99 14.86 -8.58 14.17
C ILE A 99 15.46 -7.18 13.96
N PRO A 100 15.50 -6.26 14.96
CA PRO A 100 16.07 -4.94 14.76
C PRO A 100 17.52 -4.97 14.30
N SER A 101 18.30 -5.97 14.74
CA SER A 101 19.69 -6.13 14.31
C SER A 101 19.80 -6.61 12.87
N THR A 102 18.94 -7.53 12.45
CA THR A 102 18.86 -8.00 11.06
C THR A 102 18.47 -6.84 10.12
N LEU A 103 17.49 -6.03 10.51
CA LEU A 103 16.97 -4.95 9.68
C LEU A 103 18.00 -3.86 9.37
N ARG A 104 18.99 -3.64 10.25
CA ARG A 104 20.09 -2.68 10.00
C ARG A 104 20.85 -2.95 8.70
N ASN A 105 20.94 -4.22 8.30
CA ASN A 105 21.69 -4.67 7.11
C ASN A 105 20.75 -5.18 6.00
N PHE A 106 19.45 -4.94 6.11
CA PHE A 106 18.45 -5.43 5.16
C PHE A 106 17.80 -4.27 4.41
N ILE A 107 17.86 -4.31 3.08
CA ILE A 107 17.09 -3.43 2.21
C ILE A 107 15.99 -4.28 1.58
N GLY A 108 14.75 -3.97 1.94
CA GLY A 108 13.57 -4.66 1.42
C GLY A 108 13.11 -4.09 0.08
N VAL A 109 12.17 -4.77 -0.57
CA VAL A 109 11.48 -4.27 -1.77
C VAL A 109 10.52 -3.12 -1.43
N SER A 110 10.13 -2.99 -0.16
CA SER A 110 9.39 -1.86 0.42
C SER A 110 10.28 -0.80 1.07
N GLY A 111 11.57 -0.78 0.74
CA GLY A 111 12.53 0.23 1.17
C GLY A 111 13.36 -0.16 2.38
N TYR A 112 14.05 0.82 2.94
CA TYR A 112 14.78 0.67 4.20
C TYR A 112 13.79 0.60 5.36
N ILE A 113 13.98 -0.36 6.27
CA ILE A 113 13.03 -0.64 7.34
C ILE A 113 13.68 -0.28 8.67
N VAL A 114 13.13 0.74 9.33
CA VAL A 114 13.49 1.14 10.69
C VAL A 114 12.28 0.89 11.57
N LEU A 115 12.50 0.24 12.72
CA LEU A 115 11.47 0.06 13.72
C LEU A 115 11.64 1.07 14.85
N ASP A 116 10.53 1.52 15.42
CA ASP A 116 10.50 2.30 16.65
C ASP A 116 10.61 1.39 17.90
N GLU A 117 10.51 1.98 19.09
CA GLU A 117 10.62 1.26 20.36
C GLU A 117 9.48 0.24 20.59
N ASN A 118 8.35 0.39 19.90
CA ASN A 118 7.20 -0.50 19.98
C ASN A 118 7.28 -1.64 18.97
N GLY A 119 8.21 -1.54 18.00
CA GLY A 119 8.36 -2.50 16.90
C GLY A 119 7.55 -2.14 15.66
N ASP A 120 6.96 -0.94 15.61
CA ASP A 120 6.27 -0.41 14.45
C ASP A 120 7.28 0.22 13.48
N ARG A 121 6.92 0.36 12.20
CA ARG A 121 7.78 1.12 11.28
C ARG A 121 7.86 2.58 11.73
N ALA A 122 9.07 3.09 11.89
CA ALA A 122 9.32 4.44 12.39
C ALA A 122 8.79 5.56 11.47
N SER A 123 8.58 5.25 10.19
CA SER A 123 7.87 6.10 9.25
C SER A 123 6.93 5.27 8.39
N THR A 124 5.81 5.87 8.00
CA THR A 124 4.88 5.30 7.03
C THR A 124 4.33 6.42 6.17
N ASP A 125 4.46 6.23 4.86
CA ASP A 125 3.82 7.06 3.87
C ASP A 125 2.49 6.41 3.43
N TYR A 126 1.57 7.21 2.94
CA TYR A 126 0.29 6.74 2.43
C TYR A 126 0.02 7.32 1.05
N THR A 127 -0.46 6.48 0.15
CA THR A 127 -1.06 6.87 -1.13
C THR A 127 -2.53 7.25 -0.90
N ILE A 128 -3.00 8.27 -1.62
CA ILE A 128 -4.42 8.62 -1.75
C ILE A 128 -4.83 8.30 -3.19
N ALA A 129 -5.88 7.51 -3.36
CA ALA A 129 -6.38 7.11 -4.67
C ALA A 129 -7.90 7.18 -4.76
N THR A 130 -8.40 7.27 -5.98
CA THR A 130 -9.82 7.20 -6.29
C THR A 130 -10.04 6.57 -7.66
N VAL A 131 -11.29 6.36 -8.02
CA VAL A 131 -11.69 6.01 -9.38
C VAL A 131 -11.76 7.28 -10.22
N VAL A 132 -11.19 7.21 -11.42
CA VAL A 132 -11.27 8.26 -12.44
C VAL A 132 -11.78 7.67 -13.75
N LYS A 133 -12.26 8.54 -14.64
CA LYS A 133 -12.65 8.17 -16.00
C LYS A 133 -11.54 8.58 -16.97
N GLU A 134 -10.83 7.61 -17.52
CA GLU A 134 -9.75 7.82 -18.50
C GLU A 134 -10.05 7.05 -19.77
N ASN A 135 -9.99 7.72 -20.93
CA ASN A 135 -10.24 7.13 -22.25
C ASN A 135 -11.56 6.33 -22.32
N GLY A 136 -12.61 6.84 -21.66
CA GLY A 136 -13.93 6.20 -21.60
C GLY A 136 -14.04 4.98 -20.68
N LYS A 137 -12.99 4.64 -19.92
CA LYS A 137 -12.97 3.54 -18.95
C LYS A 137 -12.81 4.07 -17.53
N TYR A 138 -13.41 3.36 -16.57
CA TYR A 138 -13.16 3.62 -15.16
C TYR A 138 -11.90 2.88 -14.71
N VAL A 139 -10.99 3.59 -14.08
CA VAL A 139 -9.72 3.04 -13.59
C VAL A 139 -9.40 3.62 -12.22
N TRP A 140 -8.69 2.85 -11.41
CA TRP A 140 -8.07 3.36 -10.19
C TRP A 140 -6.88 4.23 -10.55
N LYS A 141 -6.75 5.35 -9.83
CA LYS A 141 -5.61 6.25 -9.97
C LYS A 141 -5.16 6.77 -8.63
N ASP A 142 -3.86 6.72 -8.42
CA ASP A 142 -3.20 7.40 -7.31
C ASP A 142 -3.19 8.90 -7.61
N ILE A 143 -3.87 9.66 -6.75
CA ILE A 143 -4.11 11.10 -6.89
C ILE A 143 -3.28 11.94 -5.91
N GLY A 144 -2.43 11.28 -5.11
CA GLY A 144 -1.60 11.94 -4.13
C GLY A 144 -1.17 11.00 -3.03
N GLY A 145 -0.74 11.58 -1.92
CA GLY A 145 -0.33 10.85 -0.74
C GLY A 145 0.03 11.76 0.43
N TYR A 146 0.10 11.15 1.61
CA TYR A 146 0.76 11.74 2.76
C TYR A 146 2.18 11.18 2.81
N ILE A 147 3.14 11.97 2.33
CA ILE A 147 4.53 11.55 2.11
C ILE A 147 5.42 12.42 2.99
N GLY A 148 6.23 11.79 3.86
CA GLY A 148 7.15 12.50 4.75
C GLY A 148 6.47 13.54 5.64
N GLY A 149 5.24 13.26 6.11
CA GLY A 149 4.47 14.18 6.95
C GLY A 149 3.75 15.30 6.20
N LYS A 150 3.67 15.24 4.86
CA LYS A 150 3.03 16.28 4.05
C LYS A 150 2.01 15.69 3.09
N LEU A 151 0.87 16.36 2.97
CA LEU A 151 -0.10 16.08 1.92
C LEU A 151 0.44 16.58 0.58
N ILE A 152 0.50 15.68 -0.40
CA ILE A 152 0.88 15.96 -1.79
C ILE A 152 -0.27 15.45 -2.65
N LEU A 153 -0.87 16.31 -3.47
CA LEU A 153 -1.93 15.92 -4.41
C LEU A 153 -1.45 16.18 -5.85
N SER A 154 -1.73 15.23 -6.75
CA SER A 154 -1.39 15.30 -8.18
C SER A 154 -2.53 15.85 -9.04
N ILE A 155 -3.70 16.09 -8.44
CA ILE A 155 -4.83 16.79 -9.02
C ILE A 155 -5.33 17.87 -8.05
N THR A 156 -5.64 19.05 -8.58
CA THR A 156 -6.32 20.11 -7.82
C THR A 156 -7.82 19.77 -7.78
N PRO A 157 -8.51 19.91 -6.63
CA PRO A 157 -9.95 19.72 -6.54
C PRO A 157 -10.73 20.64 -7.48
#